data_AF-A0A420SS56-F1
#
_entry.id   AF-A0A420SS56-F1
#
_cell.length_a   1.000
_cell.length_b   1.000
_cell.length_c   1.000
_cell.angle_alpha   90.00
_cell.angle_beta   90.00
_cell.angle_gamma   90.00
#
_symmetry.space_group_name_H-M   'P 1'
#
loop_
_entity.id
_entity.type
_entity.pdbx_description
1 polymer ?
#
loop_
_entity_poly.entity_id
_entity_poly.type
_entity_poly.pdbx_seq_one_letter_code
_entity_poly.pdbx_strand_id
1 'polypeptide(L)'
;MAGTYLFYPEAIDPNPKNPRRIPRAALGAAGAVTLVATYFLFAMIPLENSFISTLRKVTGLVTLLLKCVFSSLAQKFFDKYQFLNVLTATDPRKIGAIFDMVVAAPAFFCVFYHFQELSEKTASRDRTFAIMEGTSRMMVVFSQVSYTVAVNTPDPVDKVVAASSMSACHVVTAALEFTCSAMMWD
;
A
#
# COMPACT_ATOMS: atom_id res chain seq x y z
N MET A 1 7.85 10.76 0.91
CA MET A 1 8.64 11.35 -0.20
C MET A 1 9.84 10.51 -0.67
N ALA A 2 10.72 10.01 0.20
CA ALA A 2 11.90 9.23 -0.22
C ALA A 2 11.58 7.95 -1.03
N GLY A 3 10.43 7.31 -0.76
CA GLY A 3 9.96 6.15 -1.52
C GLY A 3 9.70 6.46 -2.99
N THR A 4 9.07 7.58 -3.35
CA THR A 4 8.70 7.87 -4.75
C THR A 4 9.89 7.91 -5.70
N TYR A 5 11.02 8.48 -5.26
CA TYR A 5 12.27 8.53 -6.03
C TYR A 5 12.89 7.16 -6.32
N LEU A 6 12.50 6.15 -5.55
CA LEU A 6 12.96 4.78 -5.73
C LEU A 6 11.92 3.92 -6.45
N PHE A 7 10.64 4.15 -6.19
CA PHE A 7 9.53 3.37 -6.74
C PHE A 7 9.22 3.75 -8.19
N TYR A 8 9.30 5.03 -8.57
CA TYR A 8 9.08 5.46 -9.95
C TYR A 8 10.11 4.85 -10.93
N PRO A 9 11.44 5.03 -10.73
CA PRO A 9 12.42 4.43 -11.62
C PRO A 9 12.40 2.90 -11.55
N GLU A 10 12.00 2.30 -10.42
CA GLU A 10 11.81 0.86 -10.34
C GLU A 10 10.61 0.39 -11.17
N ALA A 11 9.48 1.09 -11.08
CA ALA A 11 8.24 0.82 -11.80
C ALA A 11 8.47 0.83 -13.33
N ILE A 12 9.22 1.82 -13.84
CA ILE A 12 9.45 1.98 -15.28
C ILE A 12 10.52 1.03 -15.85
N ASP A 13 11.42 0.49 -15.01
CA ASP A 13 12.54 -0.33 -15.47
C ASP A 13 12.08 -1.68 -16.04
N PRO A 14 12.44 -2.02 -17.30
CA PRO A 14 12.11 -3.30 -17.92
C PRO A 14 12.94 -4.46 -17.37
N ASN A 15 14.06 -4.21 -16.68
CA ASN A 15 14.97 -5.25 -16.22
C ASN A 15 14.43 -5.97 -14.97
N PRO A 16 14.18 -7.29 -15.04
CA PRO A 16 13.76 -8.07 -13.88
C PRO A 16 14.84 -8.18 -12.78
N LYS A 17 16.11 -7.90 -13.07
CA LYS A 17 17.21 -7.88 -12.08
C LYS A 17 17.57 -6.47 -11.59
N ASN A 18 16.67 -5.50 -11.71
CA ASN A 18 16.90 -4.12 -11.27
C ASN A 18 17.36 -4.06 -9.78
N PRO A 19 18.53 -3.45 -9.48
CA PRO A 19 19.04 -3.29 -8.10
C PRO A 19 18.07 -2.58 -7.16
N ARG A 20 17.17 -1.74 -7.69
CA ARG A 20 16.18 -0.98 -6.91
C ARG A 20 15.05 -1.85 -6.34
N ARG A 21 14.92 -3.12 -6.77
CA ARG A 21 13.89 -4.05 -6.26
C ARG A 21 14.03 -4.33 -4.76
N ILE A 22 15.26 -4.50 -4.27
CA ILE A 22 15.51 -4.84 -2.85
C ILE A 22 15.14 -3.66 -1.93
N PRO A 23 15.64 -2.43 -2.16
CA PRO A 23 15.20 -1.28 -1.37
C PRO A 23 13.69 -1.02 -1.47
N ARG A 24 13.09 -1.22 -2.66
CA ARG A 24 11.63 -1.08 -2.85
C ARG A 24 10.86 -2.08 -2.01
N ALA A 25 11.28 -3.34 -1.99
CA ALA A 25 10.64 -4.37 -1.19
C ALA A 25 10.73 -4.05 0.31
N ALA A 26 11.89 -3.59 0.79
CA ALA A 26 12.07 -3.19 2.18
C ALA A 26 11.17 -1.99 2.57
N LEU A 27 11.14 -0.93 1.75
CA LEU A 27 10.29 0.23 1.97
C LEU A 27 8.80 -0.12 1.86
N GLY A 28 8.43 -1.00 0.93
CA GLY A 28 7.06 -1.49 0.79
C GLY A 28 6.59 -2.29 2.01
N ALA A 29 7.46 -3.15 2.56
CA ALA A 29 7.18 -3.88 3.79
C ALA A 29 7.08 -2.95 4.99
N ALA A 30 8.01 -2.01 5.15
CA ALA A 30 7.96 -1.00 6.21
C ALA A 30 6.66 -0.18 6.16
N GLY A 31 6.26 0.29 4.97
CA GLY A 31 5.00 1.00 4.79
C GLY A 31 3.78 0.15 5.16
N ALA A 32 3.78 -1.14 4.81
CA ALA A 32 2.69 -2.04 5.22
C ALA A 32 2.65 -2.29 6.73
N VAL A 33 3.80 -2.40 7.40
CA VAL A 33 3.86 -2.52 8.86
C VAL A 33 3.26 -1.28 9.52
N THR A 34 3.64 -0.08 9.08
CA THR A 34 3.07 1.18 9.59
C THR A 34 1.55 1.22 9.37
N LEU A 35 1.08 0.76 8.22
CA LEU A 35 -0.33 0.75 7.87
C LEU A 35 -1.13 -0.26 8.73
N VAL A 36 -0.53 -1.40 9.08
CA VAL A 36 -1.11 -2.34 10.05
C VAL A 36 -1.07 -1.78 11.46
N ALA A 37 0.04 -1.17 11.89
CA ALA A 37 0.17 -0.59 13.22
C ALA A 37 -0.88 0.50 13.48
N THR A 38 -1.17 1.35 12.49
CA THR A 38 -2.25 2.35 12.60
C THR A 38 -3.63 1.73 12.82
N TYR A 39 -3.92 0.55 12.25
CA TYR A 39 -5.19 -0.14 12.47
C TYR A 39 -5.36 -0.74 13.87
N PHE A 40 -4.26 -1.20 14.47
CA PHE A 40 -4.29 -1.89 15.75
C PHE A 40 -4.05 -0.96 16.94
N LEU A 41 -3.26 0.10 16.75
CA LEU A 41 -2.72 0.89 17.87
C LEU A 41 -3.10 2.38 17.84
N PHE A 42 -3.34 2.98 16.66
CA PHE A 42 -3.40 4.45 16.53
C PHE A 42 -4.66 4.99 15.85
N ALA A 43 -5.73 4.20 15.73
CA ALA A 43 -6.97 4.66 15.12
C ALA A 43 -7.67 5.70 16.03
N MET A 44 -7.68 6.96 15.63
CA MET A 44 -8.31 8.07 16.38
C MET A 44 -9.81 7.86 16.56
N ILE A 45 -10.51 7.53 15.46
CA ILE A 45 -11.88 7.05 15.49
C ILE A 45 -11.86 5.67 14.81
N PRO A 46 -11.98 4.57 15.57
CA PRO A 46 -12.03 3.25 14.98
C PRO A 46 -13.38 3.01 14.28
N LEU A 47 -13.37 2.09 13.32
CA LEU A 47 -14.60 1.53 12.74
C LEU A 47 -15.44 0.88 13.84
N GLU A 48 -16.70 1.28 13.95
CA GLU A 48 -17.61 0.77 14.97
C GLU A 48 -18.16 -0.61 14.60
N ASN A 49 -18.42 -0.83 13.31
CA ASN A 49 -18.83 -2.15 12.84
C ASN A 49 -17.69 -3.17 13.01
N SER A 50 -17.87 -4.11 13.97
CA SER A 50 -16.90 -5.15 14.30
C SER A 50 -16.50 -6.02 13.10
N PHE A 51 -17.44 -6.32 12.19
CA PHE A 51 -17.16 -7.09 10.98
C PHE A 51 -16.22 -6.33 10.04
N ILE A 52 -16.52 -5.06 9.76
CA ILE A 52 -15.70 -4.21 8.87
C ILE A 52 -14.34 -3.90 9.49
N SER A 53 -14.29 -3.68 10.81
CA SER A 53 -13.04 -3.51 11.57
C SER A 53 -12.15 -4.75 11.49
N THR A 54 -12.73 -5.95 11.62
CA THR A 54 -12.02 -7.22 11.47
C THR A 54 -11.53 -7.42 10.03
N LEU A 55 -12.38 -7.15 9.04
CA LEU A 55 -12.02 -7.23 7.62
C LEU A 55 -10.83 -6.32 7.30
N ARG A 56 -10.81 -5.09 7.83
CA ARG A 56 -9.71 -4.14 7.69
C ARG A 56 -8.39 -4.65 8.29
N LYS A 57 -8.44 -5.27 9.48
CA LYS A 57 -7.27 -5.87 10.12
C LYS A 57 -6.73 -7.06 9.33
N VAL A 58 -7.62 -7.95 8.88
CA VAL A 58 -7.26 -9.15 8.09
C VAL A 58 -6.64 -8.74 6.75
N THR A 59 -7.26 -7.81 6.02
CA THR A 59 -6.72 -7.30 4.75
C THR A 59 -5.35 -6.64 4.93
N GLY A 60 -5.15 -5.87 6.01
CA GLY A 60 -3.84 -5.33 6.37
C GLY A 60 -2.79 -6.42 6.62
N LEU A 61 -3.13 -7.45 7.40
CA LEU A 61 -2.22 -8.56 7.68
C LEU A 61 -1.88 -9.37 6.43
N VAL A 62 -2.88 -9.67 5.60
CA VAL A 62 -2.69 -10.37 4.32
C VAL A 62 -1.78 -9.56 3.40
N THR A 63 -1.97 -8.24 3.31
CA THR A 63 -1.10 -7.35 2.53
C THR A 63 0.35 -7.43 3.01
N LEU A 64 0.58 -7.40 4.32
CA LEU A 64 1.91 -7.52 4.90
C LEU A 64 2.55 -8.87 4.56
N LEU A 65 1.80 -9.96 4.70
CA LEU A 65 2.27 -11.31 4.37
C LEU A 65 2.64 -11.42 2.89
N LEU A 66 1.78 -10.95 1.98
CA LEU A 66 2.04 -10.96 0.54
C LEU A 66 3.30 -10.16 0.20
N LYS A 67 3.50 -8.98 0.80
CA LYS A 67 4.72 -8.20 0.59
C LYS A 67 5.98 -8.90 1.09
N CYS A 68 5.89 -9.66 2.18
CA CYS A 68 6.98 -10.49 2.65
C CYS A 68 7.26 -11.66 1.69
N VAL A 69 6.24 -12.42 1.29
CA VAL A 69 6.35 -13.59 0.39
C VAL A 69 6.88 -13.21 -0.98
N PHE A 70 6.37 -12.13 -1.58
CA PHE A 70 6.80 -11.64 -2.89
C PHE A 70 7.99 -10.67 -2.82
N SER A 71 8.61 -10.51 -1.64
CA SER A 71 9.83 -9.73 -1.52
C SER A 71 10.98 -10.40 -2.29
N SER A 72 11.87 -9.60 -2.86
CA SER A 72 13.04 -10.12 -3.58
C SER A 72 13.98 -10.94 -2.68
N LEU A 73 13.92 -10.76 -1.36
CA LEU A 73 14.71 -11.53 -0.40
C LEU A 73 14.09 -12.91 -0.13
N ALA A 74 12.77 -12.96 0.10
CA ALA A 74 12.06 -14.21 0.31
C ALA A 74 12.11 -15.10 -0.94
N GLN A 75 11.96 -14.53 -2.13
CA GLN A 75 12.04 -15.27 -3.39
C GLN A 75 13.44 -15.87 -3.61
N LYS A 76 14.51 -15.14 -3.28
CA LYS A 76 15.88 -15.70 -3.27
C LYS A 76 16.05 -16.83 -2.25
N PHE A 77 15.34 -16.77 -1.12
CA PHE A 77 15.36 -17.84 -0.13
C PHE A 77 14.59 -19.07 -0.64
N PHE A 78 13.43 -18.89 -1.25
CA PHE A 78 12.64 -19.98 -1.84
C PHE A 78 13.38 -20.70 -2.97
N ASP A 79 14.10 -19.96 -3.82
CA ASP A 79 14.97 -20.53 -4.85
C ASP A 79 16.12 -21.37 -4.31
N LYS A 80 16.59 -21.07 -3.09
CA LYS A 80 17.70 -21.78 -2.45
C LYS A 80 17.28 -23.14 -1.89
N TYR A 81 16.01 -23.32 -1.51
CA TYR A 81 15.51 -24.52 -0.85
C TYR A 81 14.50 -25.25 -1.73
N GLN A 82 14.85 -26.44 -2.23
CA GLN A 82 14.00 -27.21 -3.16
C GLN A 82 12.57 -27.46 -2.69
N PHE A 83 12.33 -27.58 -1.37
CA PHE A 83 10.99 -27.78 -0.81
C PHE A 83 10.11 -26.51 -0.83
N LEU A 84 10.70 -25.32 -1.01
CA LEU A 84 10.00 -24.02 -1.09
C LEU A 84 9.86 -23.51 -2.52
N ASN A 85 10.38 -24.23 -3.52
CA ASN A 85 10.36 -23.82 -4.92
C ASN A 85 8.93 -23.64 -5.48
N VAL A 86 7.92 -24.25 -4.84
CA VAL A 86 6.49 -24.06 -5.17
C VAL A 86 6.02 -22.61 -4.92
N LEU A 87 6.68 -21.87 -4.03
CA LEU A 87 6.38 -20.48 -3.71
C LEU A 87 7.19 -19.47 -4.56
N THR A 88 8.06 -19.98 -5.44
CA THR A 88 8.82 -19.15 -6.36
C THR A 88 7.91 -18.70 -7.51
N ALA A 89 7.89 -17.40 -7.76
CA ALA A 89 7.19 -16.80 -8.89
C ALA A 89 8.17 -16.46 -10.03
N THR A 90 7.78 -16.67 -11.29
CA THR A 90 8.60 -16.31 -12.46
C THR A 90 8.90 -14.81 -12.51
N ASP A 91 7.91 -13.98 -12.17
CA ASP A 91 8.11 -12.57 -11.88
C ASP A 91 7.39 -12.18 -10.57
N PRO A 92 8.07 -12.28 -9.42
CA PRO A 92 7.44 -12.03 -8.12
C PRO A 92 6.97 -10.59 -7.95
N ARG A 93 7.52 -9.65 -8.73
CA ARG A 93 7.11 -8.24 -8.71
C ARG A 93 5.75 -8.06 -9.36
N LYS A 94 5.56 -8.61 -10.57
CA LYS A 94 4.29 -8.52 -11.29
C LYS A 94 3.18 -9.25 -10.55
N ILE A 95 3.46 -10.48 -10.12
CA ILE A 95 2.50 -11.31 -9.39
C ILE A 95 2.17 -10.67 -8.04
N GLY A 96 3.17 -10.22 -7.28
CA GLY A 96 2.95 -9.53 -6.01
C GLY A 96 2.12 -8.25 -6.15
N ALA A 97 2.30 -7.48 -7.23
CA ALA A 97 1.50 -6.29 -7.50
C ALA A 97 0.02 -6.65 -7.77
N ILE A 98 -0.25 -7.71 -8.51
CA ILE A 98 -1.63 -8.19 -8.75
C ILE A 98 -2.30 -8.59 -7.44
N PHE A 99 -1.61 -9.35 -6.58
CA PHE A 99 -2.15 -9.71 -5.28
C PHE A 99 -2.38 -8.50 -4.36
N ASP A 100 -1.44 -7.55 -4.34
CA ASP A 100 -1.62 -6.27 -3.64
C ASP A 100 -2.90 -5.56 -4.13
N MET A 101 -3.13 -5.48 -5.45
CA MET A 101 -4.34 -4.88 -6.04
C MET A 101 -5.63 -5.62 -5.63
N VAL A 102 -5.64 -6.95 -5.67
CA VAL A 102 -6.81 -7.76 -5.29
C VAL A 102 -7.18 -7.54 -3.82
N VAL A 103 -6.18 -7.45 -2.93
CA VAL A 103 -6.39 -7.19 -1.50
C VAL A 103 -6.71 -5.72 -1.22
N ALA A 104 -6.31 -4.80 -2.11
CA ALA A 104 -6.65 -3.39 -2.02
C ALA A 104 -8.15 -3.11 -2.23
N ALA A 105 -8.85 -3.94 -3.02
CA ALA A 105 -10.28 -3.78 -3.28
C ALA A 105 -11.15 -3.88 -2.00
N PRO A 106 -11.06 -4.92 -1.15
CA PRO A 106 -11.78 -4.96 0.11
C PRO A 106 -11.30 -3.88 1.09
N ALA A 107 -10.03 -3.49 1.07
CA ALA A 107 -9.53 -2.38 1.88
C ALA A 107 -10.17 -1.04 1.47
N PHE A 108 -10.38 -0.82 0.17
CA PHE A 108 -11.07 0.36 -0.37
C PHE A 108 -12.52 0.43 0.12
N PHE A 109 -13.24 -0.69 0.12
CA PHE A 109 -14.61 -0.75 0.65
C PHE A 109 -14.67 -0.35 2.13
N CYS A 110 -13.74 -0.83 2.96
CA CYS A 110 -13.66 -0.44 4.37
C CYS A 110 -13.46 1.07 4.56
N VAL A 111 -12.79 1.76 3.62
CA VAL A 111 -12.60 3.21 3.68
C VAL A 111 -13.91 3.96 3.41
N PHE A 112 -14.70 3.57 2.40
CA PHE A 112 -16.02 4.20 2.17
C PHE A 112 -16.97 3.99 3.35
N TYR A 113 -16.99 2.77 3.88
CA TYR A 113 -17.82 2.46 5.04
C TYR A 113 -17.42 3.32 6.25
N HIS A 114 -16.11 3.50 6.48
CA HIS A 114 -15.63 4.37 7.53
C HIS A 114 -16.01 5.84 7.30
N PHE A 115 -15.97 6.34 6.05
CA PHE A 115 -16.46 7.69 5.75
C PHE A 115 -17.96 7.85 5.99
N GLN A 116 -18.75 6.82 5.72
CA GLN A 116 -20.18 6.83 6.04
C GLN A 116 -20.40 6.93 7.55
N GLU A 117 -19.75 6.10 8.36
CA GLU A 117 -19.81 6.20 9.84
C GLU A 117 -19.34 7.60 10.32
N LEU A 118 -18.28 8.14 9.72
CA LEU A 118 -17.79 9.48 10.05
C LEU A 118 -18.74 10.59 9.62
N SER A 119 -19.60 10.38 8.62
CA SER A 119 -20.57 11.38 8.18
C SER A 119 -21.69 11.62 9.19
N GLU A 120 -22.00 10.61 10.00
CA GLU A 120 -23.04 10.63 11.04
C GLU A 120 -22.52 11.23 12.37
N LYS A 121 -21.20 11.38 12.51
CA LYS A 121 -20.55 11.96 13.70
C LYS A 121 -20.50 13.48 13.63
N THR A 122 -20.61 14.12 14.79
CA THR A 122 -20.48 15.57 14.93
C THR A 122 -19.08 16.04 14.47
N ALA A 123 -19.01 17.27 13.96
CA ALA A 123 -17.74 17.86 13.57
C ALA A 123 -16.81 17.99 14.78
N SER A 124 -15.65 17.37 14.71
CA SER A 124 -14.61 17.42 15.73
C SER A 124 -13.23 17.33 15.08
N ARG A 125 -12.19 17.72 15.83
CA ARG A 125 -10.80 17.57 15.39
C ARG A 125 -10.46 16.10 15.09
N ASP A 126 -10.93 15.18 15.93
CA ASP A 126 -10.72 13.74 15.76
C ASP A 126 -11.41 13.19 14.50
N ARG A 127 -12.59 13.73 14.16
CA ARG A 127 -13.28 13.40 12.90
C ARG A 127 -12.47 13.87 11.69
N THR A 128 -11.90 15.07 11.73
CA THR A 128 -11.03 15.57 10.66
C THR A 128 -9.79 14.69 10.51
N PHE A 129 -9.14 14.29 11.60
CA PHE A 129 -8.02 13.35 11.56
C PHE A 129 -8.41 12.01 10.92
N ALA A 130 -9.53 11.43 11.33
CA ALA A 130 -10.03 10.17 10.78
C ALA A 130 -10.36 10.29 9.28
N ILE A 131 -10.87 11.44 8.83
CA ILE A 131 -11.12 11.71 7.41
C ILE A 131 -9.81 11.79 6.63
N MET A 132 -8.82 12.52 7.14
CA MET A 132 -7.52 12.65 6.50
C MET A 132 -6.80 11.29 6.43
N GLU A 133 -6.85 10.52 7.51
CA GLU A 133 -6.30 9.16 7.55
C GLU A 133 -7.01 8.24 6.52
N GLY A 134 -8.33 8.30 6.45
CA GLY A 134 -9.12 7.59 5.43
C GLY A 134 -8.72 7.98 4.00
N THR A 135 -8.49 9.27 3.77
CA THR A 135 -8.10 9.80 2.46
C THR A 135 -6.68 9.37 2.08
N SER A 136 -5.72 9.41 3.02
CA SER A 136 -4.37 8.87 2.83
C SER A 136 -4.41 7.40 2.42
N ARG A 137 -5.29 6.60 3.05
CA ARG A 137 -5.48 5.19 2.71
C ARG A 137 -6.05 4.99 1.30
N MET A 138 -7.00 5.83 0.85
CA MET A 138 -7.46 5.79 -0.55
C MET A 138 -6.31 6.03 -1.52
N MET A 139 -5.45 7.02 -1.24
CA MET A 139 -4.30 7.32 -2.09
C MET A 139 -3.31 6.15 -2.14
N VAL A 140 -3.12 5.42 -1.03
CA VAL A 140 -2.30 4.19 -1.02
C VAL A 140 -2.91 3.11 -1.92
N VAL A 141 -4.23 2.91 -1.90
CA VAL A 141 -4.92 1.97 -2.81
C VAL A 141 -4.72 2.37 -4.27
N PHE A 142 -4.92 3.65 -4.61
CA PHE A 142 -4.71 4.15 -5.97
C PHE A 142 -3.26 4.02 -6.42
N SER A 143 -2.30 4.24 -5.52
CA SER A 143 -0.88 4.00 -5.76
C SER A 143 -0.61 2.53 -6.09
N GLN A 144 -1.20 1.58 -5.35
CA GLN A 144 -1.06 0.14 -5.60
C GLN A 144 -1.64 -0.28 -6.96
N VAL A 145 -2.82 0.22 -7.31
CA VAL A 145 -3.43 -0.02 -8.63
C VAL A 145 -2.54 0.53 -9.73
N SER A 146 -2.09 1.78 -9.59
CA SER A 146 -1.22 2.46 -10.56
C SER A 146 0.12 1.73 -10.73
N TYR A 147 0.73 1.26 -9.63
CA TYR A 147 1.93 0.44 -9.68
C TYR A 147 1.67 -0.88 -10.42
N THR A 148 0.55 -1.54 -10.14
CA THR A 148 0.18 -2.81 -10.80
C THR A 148 0.05 -2.64 -12.30
N VAL A 149 -0.56 -1.55 -12.76
CA VAL A 149 -0.61 -1.21 -14.19
C VAL A 149 0.79 -0.95 -14.73
N ALA A 150 1.60 -0.14 -14.05
CA ALA A 150 2.95 0.21 -14.50
C ALA A 150 3.86 -1.02 -14.69
N VAL A 151 3.79 -2.00 -13.79
CA VAL A 151 4.66 -3.18 -13.86
C VAL A 151 4.16 -4.25 -14.84
N ASN A 152 2.87 -4.26 -15.18
CA ASN A 152 2.26 -5.27 -16.04
C ASN A 152 2.05 -4.80 -17.49
N THR A 153 1.98 -3.49 -17.75
CA THR A 153 1.80 -3.00 -19.13
C THR A 153 3.07 -3.20 -19.98
N PRO A 154 2.94 -3.69 -21.22
CA PRO A 154 4.04 -3.78 -22.16
C PRO A 154 4.38 -2.42 -22.80
N ASP A 155 3.42 -1.49 -22.88
CA ASP A 155 3.62 -0.18 -23.52
C ASP A 155 4.44 0.75 -22.60
N PRO A 156 5.59 1.29 -23.08
CA PRO A 156 6.38 2.25 -22.31
C PRO A 156 5.64 3.55 -21.96
N VAL A 157 4.70 4.01 -22.79
CA VAL A 157 3.92 5.24 -22.53
C VAL A 157 2.97 5.02 -21.36
N ASP A 158 2.18 3.95 -21.41
CA ASP A 158 1.26 3.59 -20.32
C ASP A 158 2.02 3.35 -19.01
N LYS A 159 3.22 2.78 -19.09
CA LYS A 159 4.08 2.54 -17.93
C LYS A 159 4.47 3.85 -17.24
N VAL A 160 4.84 4.87 -18.02
CA VAL A 160 5.19 6.20 -17.49
C VAL A 160 3.97 6.89 -16.90
N VAL A 161 2.82 6.83 -17.57
CA VAL A 161 1.57 7.43 -17.08
C VAL A 161 1.14 6.80 -15.75
N ALA A 162 1.15 5.47 -15.67
CA ALA A 162 0.79 4.75 -14.46
C ALA A 162 1.80 4.99 -13.32
N ALA A 163 3.10 4.99 -13.60
CA ALA A 163 4.12 5.30 -12.60
C ALA A 163 4.03 6.76 -12.09
N SER A 164 3.66 7.70 -12.97
CA SER A 164 3.44 9.10 -12.62
C SER A 164 2.23 9.25 -11.71
N SER A 165 1.14 8.53 -12.01
CA SER A 165 -0.08 8.50 -11.19
C SER A 165 0.19 7.94 -9.78
N MET A 166 0.97 6.86 -9.69
CA MET A 166 1.47 6.32 -8.41
C MET A 166 2.25 7.38 -7.62
N SER A 167 3.13 8.12 -8.30
CA SER A 167 3.96 9.14 -7.67
C SER A 167 3.14 10.30 -7.13
N ALA A 168 2.13 10.75 -7.87
CA ALA A 168 1.18 11.76 -7.42
C ALA A 168 0.44 11.29 -6.15
N CYS A 169 -0.05 10.05 -6.13
CA CYS A 169 -0.71 9.47 -4.96
C CYS A 169 0.21 9.50 -3.72
N HIS A 170 1.48 9.11 -3.85
CA HIS A 170 2.43 9.18 -2.74
C HIS A 170 2.69 10.61 -2.23
N VAL A 171 2.67 11.61 -3.12
CA VAL A 171 2.80 13.02 -2.72
C VAL A 171 1.60 13.45 -1.90
N VAL A 172 0.38 13.11 -2.34
CA VAL A 172 -0.85 13.43 -1.62
C VAL A 172 -0.90 12.72 -0.26
N THR A 173 -0.57 11.42 -0.20
CA THR A 173 -0.47 10.68 1.07
C THR A 173 0.50 11.36 2.03
N ALA A 174 1.70 11.71 1.55
CA ALA A 174 2.71 12.36 2.40
C ALA A 174 2.25 13.74 2.89
N ALA A 175 1.57 14.52 2.05
CA ALA A 175 1.03 15.82 2.44
C ALA A 175 -0.03 15.67 3.54
N LEU A 176 -0.97 14.72 3.37
CA LEU A 176 -2.01 14.45 4.36
C LEU A 176 -1.42 13.96 5.70
N GLU A 177 -0.46 13.03 5.67
CA GLU A 177 0.21 12.54 6.88
C GLU A 177 1.02 13.64 7.58
N PHE A 178 1.68 14.51 6.81
CA PHE A 178 2.40 15.67 7.35
C PHE A 178 1.44 16.65 8.02
N THR A 179 0.32 16.98 7.37
CA THR A 179 -0.70 17.85 7.96
C THR A 179 -1.30 17.23 9.22
N CYS A 180 -1.59 15.92 9.22
CA CYS A 180 -2.03 15.23 10.43
C CYS A 180 -1.00 15.38 11.55
N SER A 181 0.28 15.12 11.26
CA SER A 181 1.35 15.25 12.24
C SER A 181 1.47 16.68 12.77
N ALA A 182 1.37 17.70 11.92
CA ALA A 182 1.45 19.10 12.32
C ALA A 182 0.28 19.47 13.25
N MET A 183 -0.93 19.09 12.85
CA MET A 183 -2.14 19.35 13.63
C MET A 183 -2.16 18.64 14.98
N MET A 184 -1.32 17.63 15.25
CA MET A 184 -1.26 16.98 16.58
C MET A 184 -0.59 17.84 17.65
N TRP A 185 0.22 18.82 17.25
CA TRP A 185 1.00 19.68 18.17
C TRP A 185 0.35 21.04 18.44
N ASP A 186 -0.72 21.37 17.71
CA ASP A 186 -1.61 22.53 17.94
C ASP A 186 -2.73 22.18 18.92
#